data_AF-A0A930FJQ7-F1
#
_entry.id   AF-A0A930FJQ7-F1
#
_cell.length_a   1.000
_cell.length_b   1.000
_cell.length_c   1.000
_cell.angle_alpha   90.00
_cell.angle_beta   90.00
_cell.angle_gamma   90.00
#
_symmetry.space_group_name_H-M   'P 1'
#
loop_
_entity.id
_entity.type
_entity.pdbx_description
1 polymer ?
#
loop_
_entity_poly.entity_id
_entity_poly.type
_entity_poly.pdbx_seq_one_letter_code
_entity_poly.pdbx_strand_id
1 'polypeptide(L)'
;MKKITWNSPVILSFALISLIALGLNTLTNGTTNQLIFSVYGGSLLNPLFYLRLFTHVLGHADLSHYMNNMLLFLLVGPMLEEKYGSQRLLIVILVVALV
;
A
#
# COMPACT_ATOMS: atom_id res chain seq x y z
N MET A 1 4.00 26.63 17.16
CA MET A 1 3.22 25.85 16.17
C MET A 1 3.83 24.46 16.08
N LYS A 2 3.08 23.38 16.31
CA LYS A 2 3.60 22.01 16.13
C LYS A 2 3.84 21.80 14.63
N LYS A 3 5.09 21.67 14.19
CA LYS A 3 5.42 21.27 12.82
C LYS A 3 5.05 19.80 12.67
N ILE A 4 4.12 19.48 11.78
CA ILE A 4 3.97 18.10 11.30
C ILE A 4 5.25 17.79 10.53
N THR A 5 5.99 16.79 10.97
CA THR A 5 7.23 16.36 10.31
C THR A 5 6.96 15.07 9.56
N TRP A 6 7.34 15.05 8.28
CA TRP A 6 7.18 13.90 7.40
C TRP A 6 8.50 13.13 7.33
N ASN A 7 8.87 12.54 8.46
CA ASN A 7 10.19 11.93 8.68
C ASN A 7 10.38 10.58 7.98
N SER A 8 9.29 9.93 7.57
CA SER A 8 9.29 8.63 6.91
C SER A 8 8.40 8.69 5.65
N PRO A 9 8.87 9.31 4.56
CA PRO A 9 8.03 9.63 3.42
C PRO A 9 7.40 8.40 2.77
N VAL A 10 8.14 7.33 2.54
CA VAL A 10 7.60 6.13 1.87
C VAL A 10 6.57 5.45 2.74
N ILE A 11 6.87 5.24 4.02
CA ILE A 11 5.98 4.51 4.93
C ILE A 11 4.69 5.29 5.19
N LEU A 12 4.81 6.59 5.48
CA LEU A 12 3.63 7.43 5.76
C LEU A 12 2.77 7.61 4.51
N SER A 13 3.38 7.80 3.33
CA SER A 13 2.63 7.88 2.08
C SER A 13 1.95 6.55 1.76
N PHE A 14 2.62 5.41 1.96
CA PHE A 14 2.02 4.10 1.73
C PHE A 14 0.81 3.85 2.64
N ALA A 15 0.93 4.15 3.94
CA ALA A 15 -0.17 4.01 4.89
C ALA A 15 -1.36 4.91 4.51
N LEU A 16 -1.09 6.17 4.15
CA LEU A 16 -2.13 7.10 3.75
C LEU A 16 -2.83 6.68 2.45
N ILE A 17 -2.08 6.26 1.43
CA ILE A 17 -2.64 5.77 0.17
C ILE A 17 -3.47 4.50 0.40
N SER A 18 -3.01 3.59 1.26
CA SER A 18 -3.74 2.37 1.63
C SER A 18 -5.04 2.70 2.38
N LEU A 19 -5.05 3.74 3.22
CA LEU A 19 -6.27 4.22 3.88
C LEU A 19 -7.27 4.79 2.89
N ILE A 20 -6.79 5.59 1.91
CA ILE A 20 -7.63 6.10 0.82
C ILE A 20 -8.20 4.94 0.01
N ALA A 21 -7.40 3.92 -0.31
CA ALA A 21 -7.84 2.73 -1.00
C ALA A 21 -8.96 1.99 -0.23
N LEU A 22 -8.82 1.82 1.08
CA LEU A 22 -9.87 1.25 1.95
C LEU A 22 -11.15 2.10 1.93
N GLY A 23 -11.03 3.42 2.01
CA GLY A 23 -12.15 4.34 1.91
C GLY A 23 -12.89 4.19 0.57
N LEU A 24 -12.16 4.18 -0.55
CA LEU A 24 -12.72 3.93 -1.88
C LEU A 24 -13.38 2.56 -1.98
N ASN A 25 -12.76 1.52 -1.41
CA ASN A 25 -13.32 0.19 -1.39
C ASN A 25 -14.67 0.15 -0.64
N THR A 26 -14.76 0.86 0.48
CA THR A 26 -15.98 0.98 1.28
C THR A 26 -17.08 1.74 0.51
N LEU A 27 -16.72 2.87 -0.13
CA LEU A 27 -17.65 3.67 -0.93
C LEU A 27 -18.16 2.95 -2.18
N THR A 28 -17.37 2.00 -2.71
CA THR A 28 -17.68 1.26 -3.95
C THR A 28 -18.14 -0.18 -3.69
N ASN A 29 -18.48 -0.51 -2.43
CA ASN A 29 -18.93 -1.85 -2.02
C ASN A 29 -18.03 -2.99 -2.54
N GLY A 30 -16.70 -2.83 -2.49
CA GLY A 30 -15.75 -3.86 -2.93
C GLY A 30 -15.20 -3.71 -4.35
N THR A 31 -15.86 -2.91 -5.20
CA THR A 31 -15.52 -2.83 -6.63
C THR A 31 -14.10 -2.30 -6.87
N THR A 32 -13.66 -1.31 -6.09
CA THR A 32 -12.31 -0.73 -6.26
C THR A 32 -11.21 -1.76 -5.98
N ASN A 33 -11.34 -2.58 -4.92
CA ASN A 33 -10.39 -3.67 -4.68
C ASN A 33 -10.41 -4.67 -5.83
N GLN A 34 -11.59 -5.07 -6.30
CA GLN A 34 -11.72 -6.04 -7.39
C GLN A 34 -11.02 -5.59 -8.68
N LEU A 35 -11.13 -4.30 -9.02
CA LEU A 35 -10.58 -3.76 -10.26
C LEU A 35 -9.10 -3.37 -10.16
N ILE A 36 -8.66 -2.81 -9.03
CA ILE A 36 -7.37 -2.10 -8.91
C ILE A 36 -6.47 -2.70 -7.82
N PHE A 37 -7.01 -3.05 -6.66
CA PHE A 37 -6.20 -3.42 -5.49
C PHE A 37 -6.23 -4.91 -5.15
N SER A 38 -6.52 -5.78 -6.13
CA SER A 38 -6.47 -7.23 -5.95
C SER A 38 -6.02 -7.90 -7.23
N VAL A 39 -5.05 -8.81 -7.12
CA VAL A 39 -4.61 -9.65 -8.24
C VAL A 39 -5.48 -10.89 -8.28
N TYR A 40 -6.23 -11.07 -9.37
CA TYR A 40 -6.89 -12.32 -9.72
C TYR A 40 -6.20 -12.92 -10.94
N GLY A 41 -6.54 -14.17 -11.29
CA GLY A 41 -6.11 -14.77 -12.56
C GLY A 41 -6.37 -13.80 -13.72
N GLY A 42 -5.31 -13.42 -14.43
CA GLY A 42 -5.34 -12.34 -15.40
C GLY A 42 -4.55 -12.70 -16.65
N SER A 43 -5.00 -12.17 -17.79
CA SER A 43 -4.28 -12.30 -19.05
C SER A 43 -3.10 -11.34 -19.10
N LEU A 44 -1.96 -11.80 -19.62
CA LEU A 44 -0.79 -10.96 -19.93
C LEU A 44 -1.09 -9.86 -20.96
N LEU A 45 -2.21 -9.98 -21.70
CA LEU A 45 -2.67 -8.97 -22.65
C LEU A 45 -3.47 -7.84 -22.00
N ASN A 46 -3.85 -7.97 -20.72
CA ASN A 46 -4.62 -6.95 -20.01
C ASN A 46 -3.68 -5.96 -19.31
N PRO A 47 -3.65 -4.66 -19.69
CA PRO A 47 -2.82 -3.66 -19.02
C PRO A 47 -3.10 -3.52 -17.52
N LEU A 48 -4.36 -3.72 -17.09
CA LEU A 48 -4.75 -3.68 -15.68
C LEU A 48 -4.13 -4.81 -14.87
N PHE A 49 -3.72 -5.91 -15.51
CA PHE A 49 -3.01 -6.98 -14.81
C PHE A 49 -1.69 -6.46 -14.21
N TYR A 50 -0.88 -5.76 -15.01
CA TYR A 50 0.41 -5.21 -14.55
C TYR A 50 0.24 -4.12 -13.50
N LEU A 51 -0.80 -3.29 -13.61
CA LEU A 51 -1.12 -2.31 -12.57
C LEU A 51 -1.39 -3.02 -11.22
N ARG A 52 -2.27 -4.04 -11.25
CA ARG A 52 -2.65 -4.82 -10.07
C ARG A 52 -1.47 -5.49 -9.38
N LEU A 53 -0.43 -5.91 -10.12
CA LEU A 53 0.79 -6.46 -9.53
C LEU A 53 1.39 -5.48 -8.51
N PHE A 54 1.45 -4.18 -8.79
CA PHE A 54 2.04 -3.23 -7.84
C PHE A 54 1.04 -2.61 -6.88
N THR A 55 -0.23 -2.49 -7.25
CA THR A 55 -1.23 -1.80 -6.43
C THR A 55 -1.93 -2.70 -5.42
N HIS A 56 -1.90 -4.03 -5.57
CA HIS A 56 -2.64 -4.92 -4.67
C HIS A 56 -2.21 -4.85 -3.20
N VAL A 57 -0.95 -4.51 -2.93
CA VAL A 57 -0.44 -4.32 -1.56
C VAL A 57 -1.10 -3.16 -0.81
N LEU A 58 -1.80 -2.26 -1.52
CA LEU A 58 -2.55 -1.14 -0.94
C LEU A 58 -3.98 -1.56 -0.53
N GLY A 59 -4.50 -2.66 -1.10
CA GLY A 59 -5.88 -3.11 -0.93
C GLY A 59 -6.10 -3.82 0.41
N HIS A 60 -7.18 -3.46 1.10
CA HIS A 60 -7.57 -4.10 2.36
C HIS A 60 -9.05 -4.46 2.34
N ALA A 61 -9.40 -5.62 2.91
CA ALA A 61 -10.78 -6.11 2.94
C ALA A 61 -11.69 -5.26 3.85
N ASP A 62 -11.19 -4.90 5.03
CA ASP A 62 -11.89 -4.10 6.02
C ASP A 62 -10.90 -3.32 6.91
N LEU A 63 -11.47 -2.54 7.84
CA LEU A 63 -10.69 -1.71 8.77
C LEU A 63 -9.82 -2.53 9.72
N SER A 64 -10.27 -3.72 10.15
CA SER A 64 -9.47 -4.58 11.04
C SER A 64 -8.24 -5.11 10.31
N HIS A 65 -8.42 -5.57 9.07
CA HIS A 65 -7.33 -5.99 8.20
C HIS A 65 -6.32 -4.86 7.97
N TYR A 66 -6.79 -3.64 7.69
CA TYR A 66 -5.93 -2.47 7.55
C TYR A 66 -5.17 -2.13 8.83
N MET A 67 -5.85 -2.05 9.97
CA MET A 67 -5.24 -1.67 11.25
C MET A 67 -4.14 -2.65 11.67
N ASN A 68 -4.39 -3.96 11.54
CA ASN A 68 -3.42 -4.98 11.94
C ASN A 68 -2.14 -4.92 11.09
N ASN A 69 -2.27 -4.72 9.77
CA ASN A 69 -1.12 -4.58 8.88
C ASN A 69 -0.39 -3.25 9.08
N MET A 70 -1.14 -2.13 9.12
CA MET A 70 -0.54 -0.82 9.25
C MET A 70 0.11 -0.59 10.62
N LEU A 71 -0.37 -1.23 11.68
CA LEU A 71 0.29 -1.16 12.99
C LEU A 71 1.73 -1.69 12.88
N LEU A 72 1.91 -2.89 12.32
CA LEU A 72 3.25 -3.47 12.14
C LEU A 72 4.09 -2.64 11.16
N PHE A 73 3.49 -2.21 10.06
CA PHE A 73 4.16 -1.42 9.03
C PHE A 73 4.64 -0.06 9.55
N LEU A 74 3.81 0.66 10.32
CA LEU A 74 4.15 1.94 10.93
C LEU A 74 5.07 1.80 12.14
N LEU A 75 5.05 0.66 12.83
CA LEU A 75 5.95 0.40 13.96
C LEU A 75 7.40 0.19 13.49
N VAL A 76 7.60 -0.62 12.46
CA VAL A 76 8.95 -1.02 12.01
C VAL A 76 9.43 -0.18 10.82
N GLY A 77 8.52 0.19 9.93
CA GLY A 77 8.81 0.88 8.68
C GLY A 77 9.66 2.15 8.84
N PRO A 78 9.31 3.10 9.74
CA PRO A 78 10.06 4.34 9.86
C PRO A 78 11.52 4.13 10.28
N MET A 79 11.77 3.19 11.19
CA MET A 79 13.14 2.83 11.57
C MET A 79 13.93 2.22 10.40
N LEU A 80 13.27 1.42 9.56
CA LEU A 80 13.90 0.88 8.35
C LEU A 80 14.16 1.98 7.32
N GLU A 81 13.21 2.91 7.14
CA GLU A 81 13.34 4.02 6.21
C GLU A 81 14.50 4.96 6.61
N GLU A 82 14.62 5.27 7.90
CA GLU A 82 15.72 6.07 8.43
C GLU A 82 17.07 5.36 8.28
N LYS A 83 17.12 4.05 8.56
CA LYS A 83 18.37 3.27 8.52
C LYS A 83 18.86 2.96 7.10
N TYR A 84 17.95 2.66 6.18
CA TYR A 84 18.28 2.16 4.85
C TYR A 84 17.99 3.19 3.74
N GLY A 85 17.26 4.25 4.04
CA GLY A 85 16.87 5.30 3.10
C GLY A 85 15.60 4.96 2.32
N SER A 86 14.80 6.01 2.05
CA SER A 86 13.52 5.94 1.33
C SER A 86 13.60 5.22 -0.02
N GLN A 87 14.61 5.52 -0.83
CA GLN A 87 14.74 4.91 -2.16
C GLN A 87 14.89 3.39 -2.08
N ARG A 88 15.72 2.89 -1.15
CA ARG A 88 15.92 1.44 -0.99
C ARG A 88 14.65 0.78 -0.49
N LEU A 89 13.96 1.40 0.46
CA LEU A 89 12.72 0.88 0.99
C LEU A 89 11.61 0.83 -0.07
N LEU A 90 11.49 1.86 -0.89
CA LEU A 90 10.55 1.88 -2.01
C LEU A 90 10.85 0.75 -3.01
N ILE A 91 12.12 0.52 -3.36
CA ILE A 91 12.51 -0.59 -4.24
C ILE A 91 12.11 -1.92 -3.62
N VAL A 92 12.36 -2.12 -2.32
CA VAL A 92 11.97 -3.36 -1.62
C VAL A 92 10.46 -3.56 -1.68
N ILE A 93 9.65 -2.54 -1.41
CA ILE A 93 8.19 -2.62 -1.51
C ILE A 93 7.75 -3.00 -2.93
N LEU A 94 8.33 -2.37 -3.97
CA LEU A 94 7.98 -2.65 -5.37
C LEU A 94 8.39 -4.06 -5.79
N VAL A 95 9.55 -4.55 -5.35
CA VAL A 95 10.00 -5.92 -5.63
C VAL A 95 9.09 -6.92 -4.93
N VAL A 96 8.78 -6.72 -3.65
CA VAL A 96 7.89 -7.61 -2.90
C VAL A 96 6.48 -7.61 -3.48
N ALA A 97 5.98 -6.46 -3.96
CA ALA A 97 4.70 -6.42 -4.65
C ALA A 97 4.71 -7.22 -5.98
N LEU A 98 5.86 -7.52 -6.57
CA LEU A 98 5.91 -8.26 -7.83
C LEU A 98 5.80 -9.79 -7.65
N VAL A 99 6.15 -10.32 -6.48
CA VAL A 99 6.33 -11.77 -6.22
C VAL A 99 5.23 -12.31 -5.32
#